data_AF-A0A966KDU3-F1
#
_entry.id   AF-A0A966KDU3-F1
#
_cell.length_a   1.000
_cell.length_b   1.000
_cell.length_c   1.000
_cell.angle_alpha   90.00
_cell.angle_beta   90.00
_cell.angle_gamma   90.00
#
_symmetry.space_group_name_H-M   'P 1'
#
loop_
_entity.id
_entity.type
_entity.pdbx_description
1 polymer ?
#
loop_
_entity_poly.entity_id
_entity_poly.type
_entity_poly.pdbx_seq_one_letter_code
_entity_poly.pdbx_strand_id
1 'polypeptide(L)' 'MPGALEVRGLGLINVPLITEARIDLIIDMELTSDSRLGGHKMELFGVEFPCVKGKNFYGLSDAIIVWSKYGGFLDL' A
#
# COMPACT_ATOMS: atom_id res chain seq x y z
N MET A 1 1.47 -1.93 22.11
CA MET A 1 0.21 -2.01 21.33
C MET A 1 0.62 -2.08 19.85
N PRO A 2 0.03 -2.96 19.00
CA PRO A 2 -1.38 -2.74 18.66
C PRO A 2 -2.17 -3.97 18.17
N GLY A 3 -3.19 -4.36 18.92
CA GLY A 3 -4.40 -4.94 18.32
C GLY A 3 -5.45 -3.86 18.19
N ALA A 4 -5.11 -2.61 17.87
CA ALA A 4 -6.06 -1.51 17.92
C ALA A 4 -6.00 -0.66 16.65
N LEU A 5 -7.16 -0.43 16.04
CA LEU A 5 -7.34 0.46 14.89
C LEU A 5 -8.24 1.63 15.33
N GLU A 6 -7.86 2.85 14.99
CA GLU A 6 -8.74 4.02 15.14
C GLU A 6 -9.67 4.10 13.94
N VAL A 7 -10.97 4.20 14.21
CA VAL A 7 -12.00 4.41 13.19
C VAL A 7 -12.85 5.60 13.59
N ARG A 8 -12.84 6.64 12.77
CA ARG A 8 -13.65 7.85 13.00
C ARG A 8 -15.11 7.48 13.21
N GLY A 9 -15.72 8.05 14.26
CA GLY A 9 -17.11 7.79 14.63
C GLY A 9 -17.32 6.54 15.49
N LEU A 10 -16.33 5.66 15.60
CA LEU A 10 -16.37 4.45 16.44
C LEU A 10 -15.31 4.46 17.55
N GLY A 11 -14.23 5.24 17.39
CA GLY A 11 -13.10 5.28 18.31
C GLY A 11 -12.12 4.14 18.05
N LEU A 12 -11.48 3.64 19.11
CA LEU A 12 -10.52 2.53 19.01
C LEU A 12 -11.25 1.19 19.01
N ILE A 13 -11.01 0.37 17.99
CA ILE A 13 -11.53 -1.00 17.89
C ILE A 13 -10.41 -2.02 18.01
N ASN A 14 -10.71 -3.17 18.60
CA ASN A 14 -9.74 -4.26 18.72
C ASN A 14 -9.67 -5.06 17.40
N VAL A 15 -8.48 -5.34 16.91
CA VAL A 15 -8.20 -6.09 15.69
C VAL A 15 -7.20 -7.22 15.95
N PRO A 16 -7.27 -8.34 15.22
CA PRO A 16 -6.28 -9.41 15.34
C PRO A 16 -4.86 -8.90 15.13
N LEU A 17 -3.97 -9.26 16.04
CA LEU A 17 -2.57 -8.87 15.97
C LEU A 17 -1.83 -9.78 14.99
N ILE A 18 -1.11 -9.17 14.05
CA ILE A 18 -0.07 -9.83 13.25
C ILE A 18 1.27 -9.38 13.84
N THR A 19 2.10 -10.33 14.27
CA THR A 19 3.36 -10.03 14.97
C THR A 19 4.50 -9.66 14.03
N GLU A 20 4.45 -10.15 12.78
CA GLU A 20 5.45 -9.89 11.76
C GLU A 20 4.83 -9.99 10.36
N ALA A 21 5.28 -9.13 9.44
CA ALA A 21 4.92 -9.20 8.04
C ALA A 21 6.09 -8.74 7.17
N ARG A 22 6.27 -9.39 6.02
CA ARG A 22 7.17 -8.93 4.97
C ARG A 22 6.47 -7.83 4.16
N ILE A 23 7.21 -6.77 3.85
CA ILE A 23 6.72 -5.69 2.98
C ILE A 23 7.22 -5.98 1.57
N ASP A 24 6.29 -6.17 0.63
CA ASP A 24 6.61 -6.40 -0.79
C ASP A 24 6.12 -5.27 -1.71
N LEU A 25 5.20 -4.43 -1.23
CA LEU A 25 4.58 -3.34 -1.99
C LEU A 25 4.12 -2.24 -1.03
N ILE A 26 4.29 -0.99 -1.46
CA ILE A 26 3.71 0.18 -0.82
C ILE A 26 2.60 0.72 -1.71
N ILE A 27 1.46 1.07 -1.11
CA ILE A 27 0.37 1.74 -1.80
C ILE A 27 0.23 3.13 -1.21
N ASP A 28 0.50 4.13 -2.05
CA ASP A 28 0.39 5.53 -1.69
C ASP A 28 -1.02 6.04 -2.03
N MET A 29 -1.73 6.48 -0.99
CA MET A 29 -3.14 6.88 -1.05
C MET A 29 -3.36 8.38 -1.26
N GLU A 30 -2.32 9.13 -1.69
CA GLU A 30 -2.48 10.55 -2.02
C GLU A 30 -3.55 10.80 -3.10
N LEU A 31 -4.47 11.73 -2.80
CA LEU A 31 -5.63 12.06 -3.62
C LEU A 31 -5.27 12.70 -4.98
N THR A 32 -4.07 13.25 -5.09
CA THR A 32 -3.62 14.02 -6.26
C THR A 32 -2.36 13.38 -6.82
N SER A 33 -2.49 12.61 -7.90
CA SER A 33 -1.35 12.41 -8.78
C SER A 33 -1.76 12.72 -10.20
N ASP A 34 -1.13 13.76 -10.74
CA ASP A 34 -1.16 14.12 -12.16
C ASP A 34 -0.25 13.19 -12.99
N SER A 35 0.38 12.19 -12.35
CA SER A 35 1.19 11.17 -13.00
C SER A 35 0.30 10.08 -13.62
N ARG A 36 0.42 9.91 -14.94
CA ARG A 36 -0.22 8.81 -15.69
C ARG A 36 0.54 7.48 -15.56
N LEU A 37 1.81 7.52 -15.14
CA LEU A 37 2.61 6.33 -14.85
C LEU A 37 2.37 5.92 -13.38
N GLY A 38 1.90 4.68 -13.22
CA GLY A 38 1.19 4.23 -12.02
C GLY A 38 2.04 3.87 -10.79
N GLY A 39 3.36 3.96 -10.87
CA GLY A 39 4.21 3.65 -9.71
C GLY A 39 5.66 4.14 -9.85
N HIS A 40 6.37 4.06 -8.73
CA HIS A 40 7.72 4.53 -8.53
C HIS A 40 8.42 3.64 -7.49
N LYS A 41 9.74 3.78 -7.34
CA LYS A 41 10.48 3.16 -6.23
C LYS A 41 10.49 4.11 -5.04
N MET A 42 10.37 3.56 -3.84
CA MET A 42 10.45 4.29 -2.58
C MET A 42 11.47 3.61 -1.66
N GLU A 43 12.38 4.39 -1.08
CA GLU A 43 13.38 3.86 -0.16
C GLU A 43 12.90 3.98 1.30
N LEU A 44 12.94 2.88 2.02
CA LEU A 44 12.72 2.83 3.46
C LEU A 44 13.90 2.14 4.13
N PHE A 45 14.58 2.84 5.03
CA PHE A 45 15.73 2.31 5.77
C PHE A 45 16.84 1.71 4.87
N GLY A 46 17.10 2.31 3.71
CA GLY A 46 18.10 1.80 2.76
C GLY A 46 17.62 0.65 1.86
N VAL A 47 16.35 0.26 1.93
CA VAL A 47 15.75 -0.79 1.10
C VAL A 47 14.76 -0.16 0.11
N GLU A 48 14.92 -0.48 -1.17
CA GLU A 48 13.99 -0.05 -2.22
C GLU A 48 12.74 -0.95 -2.24
N PHE A 49 11.57 -0.31 -2.19
CA PHE A 49 10.28 -0.96 -2.35
C PHE A 49 9.54 -0.41 -3.56
N PRO A 50 8.80 -1.27 -4.29
CA PRO A 50 7.88 -0.81 -5.31
C PRO A 50 6.71 -0.07 -4.63
N CYS A 51 6.35 1.09 -5.18
CA CYS A 51 5.28 1.93 -4.69
C CYS A 51 4.29 2.25 -5.82
N VAL A 52 3.00 1.99 -5.59
CA VAL A 52 1.93 2.26 -6.56
C VAL A 52 0.93 3.25 -5.97
N LYS A 53 0.30 4.06 -6.83
CA LYS A 53 -0.71 5.02 -6.39
C LYS A 53 -2.09 4.34 -6.27
N GLY A 54 -2.76 4.50 -5.14
CA GLY A 54 -4.13 4.06 -4.89
C GLY A 54 -5.07 5.26 -4.67
N LYS A 55 -6.17 5.35 -5.44
CA LYS A 55 -7.11 6.49 -5.33
C LYS A 55 -8.28 6.25 -4.36
N ASN A 56 -8.64 4.99 -4.11
CA ASN A 56 -9.73 4.56 -3.21
C ASN A 56 -9.65 3.04 -2.98
N PHE A 57 -10.57 2.46 -2.19
CA PHE A 57 -10.60 1.01 -1.91
C PHE A 57 -10.63 0.15 -3.19
N TYR A 58 -11.36 0.57 -4.22
CA TYR A 58 -11.41 -0.14 -5.51
C TYR A 58 -10.08 -0.01 -6.28
N GLY A 59 -9.47 1.18 -6.25
CA GLY A 59 -8.14 1.40 -6.80
C GLY A 59 -7.05 0.62 -6.05
N LEU A 60 -7.24 0.37 -4.75
CA LEU A 60 -6.38 -0.49 -3.94
C LEU A 60 -6.49 -1.95 -4.39
N SER A 61 -7.71 -2.47 -4.60
CA SER A 61 -7.90 -3.84 -5.10
C SER A 61 -7.32 -4.02 -6.50
N ASP A 62 -7.50 -3.05 -7.39
CA ASP A 62 -6.94 -3.11 -8.75
C ASP A 62 -5.41 -3.08 -8.73
N ALA A 63 -4.82 -2.21 -7.91
CA ALA A 63 -3.37 -2.13 -7.74
C ALA A 63 -2.77 -3.44 -7.20
N ILE A 64 -3.42 -4.06 -6.21
CA ILE A 64 -3.02 -5.36 -5.66
C ILE A 64 -3.15 -6.46 -6.72
N ILE A 65 -4.24 -6.49 -7.49
CA ILE A 65 -4.45 -7.49 -8.54
C ILE A 65 -3.38 -7.36 -9.63
N VAL A 66 -3.12 -6.14 -10.11
CA VAL A 66 -2.08 -5.87 -11.10
C VAL A 66 -0.72 -6.30 -10.57
N TRP A 67 -0.37 -5.91 -9.34
CA TRP A 67 0.88 -6.33 -8.71
C TRP A 67 0.99 -7.85 -8.59
N SER A 68 -0.06 -8.53 -8.12
CA SER A 68 -0.06 -9.99 -7.95
C SER A 68 0.10 -10.75 -9.26
N LYS A 69 -0.37 -10.19 -10.38
CA LYS A 69 -0.29 -10.81 -11.71
C LYS A 69 1.01 -10.51 -12.45
N TYR A 70 1.57 -9.32 -12.27
CA TYR A 70 2.70 -8.84 -13.06
C TYR A 70 4.00 -8.72 -12.26
N GLY A 71 3.95 -8.93 -10.94
CA GLY A 71 5.09 -9.27 -10.08
C GLY A 71 6.16 -8.19 -9.87
N GLY A 72 5.99 -7.00 -10.43
CA GLY A 72 7.04 -6.00 -10.49
C GLY A 72 6.77 -5.05 -11.63
N PHE A 73 7.16 -3.78 -11.49
CA PHE A 73 7.56 -3.05 -12.68
C PHE A 73 8.69 -3.86 -13.31
N LEU A 74 8.38 -4.66 -14.33
CA LEU A 74 9.38 -5.22 -15.23
C LEU A 74 10.21 -4.02 -15.67
N ASP A 75 11.50 -4.04 -15.34
CA ASP A 75 12.47 -2.99 -15.63
C ASP A 75 12.21 -2.40 -17.03
N LEU A 76 11.67 -1.19 -17.07
CA LEU A 76 11.50 -0.35 -18.25
C LEU A 76 12.31 0.93 -18.04
#